data_AF-A0A853BF25-F1
#
_entry.id   AF-A0A853BF25-F1
#
_cell.length_a   1.000
_cell.length_b   1.000
_cell.length_c   1.000
_cell.angle_alpha   90.00
_cell.angle_beta   90.00
_cell.angle_gamma   90.00
#
_symmetry.space_group_name_H-M   'P 1'
#
loop_
_entity.id
_entity.type
_entity.pdbx_description
1 polymer ?
#
loop_
_entity_poly.entity_id
_entity_poly.type
_entity_poly.pdbx_seq_one_letter_code
_entity_poly.pdbx_strand_id
1 'polypeptide(L)' 'MDGEDDDRREVAAHIEWQKQGMWLVLWGSYTRRYWAFARWPVPQGGAVVSAPDPDALYAEMRRVEREFGFLRWRYGRG' A
#
# COMPACT_ATOMS: atom_id res chain seq x y z
N MET A 1 16.66 -11.26 -17.82
CA MET A 1 16.74 -10.98 -16.37
C MET A 1 15.38 -10.39 -16.04
N ASP A 2 14.41 -11.27 -15.79
CA ASP A 2 12.99 -10.91 -15.73
C ASP A 2 12.31 -11.53 -14.49
N GLY A 3 13.02 -12.39 -13.75
CA GLY A 3 12.53 -13.03 -12.53
C GLY A 3 12.40 -12.05 -11.36
N GLU A 4 13.37 -11.15 -11.19
CA GLU A 4 13.32 -10.18 -10.08
C GLU A 4 12.11 -9.25 -10.14
N ASP A 5 11.59 -8.91 -11.33
CA ASP A 5 10.38 -8.08 -11.47
C ASP A 5 9.08 -8.86 -11.25
N ASP A 6 9.11 -10.18 -11.41
CA ASP A 6 7.97 -11.07 -11.15
C ASP A 6 7.84 -11.31 -9.64
N ASP A 7 8.94 -11.66 -8.97
CA ASP A 7 9.02 -11.76 -7.50
C ASP A 7 8.51 -10.48 -6.82
N ARG A 8 8.85 -9.31 -7.37
CA ARG A 8 8.44 -8.01 -6.81
C ARG A 8 6.95 -7.74 -7.02
N ARG A 9 6.37 -8.21 -8.13
CA ARG A 9 4.92 -8.13 -8.38
C ARG A 9 4.14 -9.09 -7.49
N GLU A 10 4.65 -10.29 -7.26
CA GLU A 10 4.05 -11.22 -6.30
C GLU A 10 4.06 -10.65 -4.88
N VAL A 11 5.16 -10.01 -4.46
CA VAL A 11 5.22 -9.29 -3.18
C VAL A 11 4.19 -8.17 -3.12
N ALA A 12 4.04 -7.37 -4.19
CA ALA A 12 3.00 -6.34 -4.25
C ALA A 12 1.58 -6.92 -4.07
N ALA A 13 1.27 -7.99 -4.81
CA ALA A 13 -0.02 -8.69 -4.71
C ALA A 13 -0.24 -9.28 -3.31
N HIS A 14 0.81 -9.80 -2.68
CA HIS A 14 0.75 -10.33 -1.32
C HIS A 14 0.45 -9.24 -0.29
N ILE A 15 1.05 -8.04 -0.43
CA ILE A 15 0.78 -6.90 0.44
C ILE A 15 -0.67 -6.42 0.28
N GLU A 16 -1.18 -6.34 -0.96
CA GLU A 16 -2.58 -6.02 -1.25
C GLU A 16 -3.54 -7.02 -0.60
N TRP A 17 -3.25 -8.31 -0.74
CA TRP A 17 -4.04 -9.38 -0.12
C TRP A 17 -4.05 -9.28 1.41
N GLN A 18 -2.89 -9.06 2.04
CA GLN A 18 -2.80 -8.86 3.50
C GLN A 18 -3.60 -7.65 3.98
N LYS A 19 -3.60 -6.56 3.21
CA LYS A 19 -4.37 -5.35 3.51
C LYS A 19 -5.84 -5.48 3.11
N GLN A 20 -6.31 -6.67 2.75
CA GLN A 20 -7.70 -7.01 2.44
C GLN A 20 -8.30 -6.10 1.37
N GLY A 21 -7.50 -5.71 0.37
CA GLY A 21 -7.93 -4.84 -0.71
C GLY A 21 -8.21 -3.38 -0.32
N MET A 22 -7.87 -2.96 0.92
CA MET A 22 -7.94 -1.55 1.32
C MET A 22 -6.81 -0.72 0.72
N TRP A 23 -5.76 -1.38 0.26
CA TRP A 23 -4.63 -0.77 -0.42
C TRP A 23 -4.41 -1.48 -1.75
N LEU A 24 -4.34 -0.71 -2.84
CA LEU A 24 -3.91 -1.19 -4.15
C LEU A 24 -2.39 -1.05 -4.23
N VAL A 25 -1.66 -2.15 -4.42
CA VAL A 25 -0.19 -2.11 -4.47
C VAL A 25 0.30 -2.47 -5.86
N LEU A 26 1.17 -1.61 -6.42
CA LEU A 26 1.71 -1.75 -7.76
C LEU A 26 3.23 -1.63 -7.73
N TRP A 27 3.92 -2.52 -8.45
CA TRP A 27 5.35 -2.41 -8.69
C TRP A 27 5.59 -1.66 -10.01
N GLY A 28 6.27 -0.51 -9.93
CA GLY A 28 6.69 0.24 -11.11
C GLY A 28 8.07 -0.20 -11.56
N SER A 29 8.17 -1.12 -12.53
CA SER A 29 9.43 -1.65 -13.07
C SER A 29 10.37 -0.56 -13.59
N TYR A 30 9.81 0.51 -14.20
CA TYR A 30 10.60 1.65 -14.69
C TYR A 30 11.20 2.49 -13.56
N THR A 31 10.43 2.72 -12.49
CA THR A 31 10.87 3.50 -11.32
C THR A 31 11.60 2.66 -10.27
N ARG A 32 11.58 1.32 -10.40
CA ARG A 32 12.01 0.34 -9.39
C ARG A 32 11.48 0.67 -7.99
N ARG A 33 10.19 1.01 -7.91
CA ARG A 33 9.51 1.42 -6.68
C ARG A 33 8.14 0.80 -6.58
N TYR A 34 7.74 0.48 -5.36
CA TYR A 34 6.39 0.13 -5.00
C TYR A 34 5.54 1.39 -4.82
N TRP A 35 4.32 1.30 -5.29
CA TRP A 35 3.28 2.30 -5.13
C TRP A 35 2.11 1.67 -4.40
N ALA A 36 1.56 2.36 -3.43
CA ALA A 36 0.37 1.92 -2.73
C ALA A 36 -0.66 3.03 -2.65
N PHE A 37 -1.87 2.72 -3.11
CA PHE A 37 -2.99 3.64 -3.16
C PHE A 37 -4.06 3.19 -2.17
N ALA A 38 -4.48 4.10 -1.29
CA ALA A 38 -5.58 3.87 -0.37
C ALA A 38 -6.91 3.81 -1.14
N ARG A 39 -7.62 2.68 -1.05
CA ARG A 39 -8.96 2.45 -1.64
C ARG A 39 -10.12 2.65 -0.66
N TRP A 40 -9.81 2.84 0.61
CA TRP A 40 -10.75 3.11 1.68
C TRP A 40 -11.08 4.61 1.72
N PRO A 41 -12.20 5.06 2.32
CA PRO A 41 -12.62 6.45 2.32
C PRO A 41 -11.74 7.29 3.24
N VAL A 42 -10.55 7.60 2.74
CA VAL A 42 -9.64 8.59 3.30
C VAL A 42 -10.25 10.00 3.10
N PRO A 43 -10.13 10.89 4.08
CA PRO A 43 -10.51 12.30 3.94
C PRO A 43 -9.85 12.96 2.72
N GLN A 44 -10.53 13.97 2.16
CA GLN A 44 -10.25 14.65 0.88
C GLN A 44 -8.80 14.57 0.37
N GLY A 45 -8.61 13.96 -0.80
CA GLY A 45 -7.34 13.92 -1.54
C GLY A 45 -6.88 12.52 -1.94
N GLY A 46 -7.37 11.49 -1.25
CA GLY A 46 -6.81 10.14 -1.37
C GLY A 46 -5.43 10.06 -0.71
N ALA A 47 -4.98 8.86 -0.36
CA ALA A 47 -3.63 8.68 0.15
C ALA A 47 -2.85 7.76 -0.80
N VAL A 48 -1.70 8.24 -1.23
CA VAL A 48 -0.75 7.49 -2.04
C VAL A 48 0.60 7.50 -1.35
N VAL A 49 1.22 6.33 -1.24
CA VAL A 49 2.58 6.19 -0.72
C VAL A 49 3.42 5.46 -1.75
N SER A 50 4.71 5.80 -1.82
CA SER A 50 5.65 5.14 -2.72
C SER A 50 6.94 4.85 -1.99
N ALA A 51 7.51 3.67 -2.15
CA ALA A 51 8.76 3.28 -1.50
C ALA A 51 9.57 2.33 -2.38
N PRO A 52 10.92 2.35 -2.30
CA PRO A 52 11.77 1.40 -3.04
C PRO A 52 11.69 -0.03 -2.49
N ASP A 53 11.39 -0.17 -1.20
CA ASP A 53 11.38 -1.45 -0.49
C ASP A 53 10.01 -1.77 0.11
N PRO A 54 9.65 -3.06 0.23
CA PRO A 54 8.37 -3.46 0.81
C PRO A 54 8.27 -3.05 2.29
N ASP A 55 9.37 -3.14 3.06
CA ASP A 55 9.39 -2.76 4.47
C ASP A 55 9.14 -1.25 4.66
N ALA A 56 9.79 -0.43 3.82
CA ALA A 56 9.57 1.01 3.78
C ALA A 56 8.12 1.34 3.33
N LEU A 57 7.57 0.58 2.37
CA LEU A 57 6.17 0.73 1.96
C LEU A 57 5.22 0.44 3.12
N TYR A 58 5.47 -0.61 3.90
CA TYR A 58 4.69 -0.94 5.09
C TYR A 58 4.76 0.16 6.15
N ALA A 59 5.94 0.74 6.38
CA ALA A 59 6.10 1.85 7.31
C ALA A 59 5.27 3.07 6.89
N GLU A 60 5.32 3.44 5.61
CA GLU A 60 4.56 4.57 5.07
C GLU A 60 3.05 4.30 5.06
N MET A 61 2.62 3.10 4.67
CA MET A 61 1.21 2.69 4.81
C MET A 61 0.74 2.84 6.25
N ARG A 62 1.52 2.36 7.22
CA ARG A 62 1.15 2.42 8.64
C ARG A 62 1.11 3.84 9.18
N ARG A 63 1.97 4.72 8.65
CA ARG A 63 1.95 6.15 8.95
C ARG A 63 0.67 6.80 8.45
N VAL A 64 0.30 6.57 7.20
CA VAL A 64 -0.96 7.05 6.61
C VAL A 64 -2.17 6.47 7.35
N GLU A 65 -2.16 5.17 7.65
CA GLU A 65 -3.22 4.51 8.42
C GLU A 65 -3.43 5.20 9.78
N ARG A 66 -2.35 5.67 10.41
CA ARG A 66 -2.42 6.41 11.68
C ARG A 66 -2.89 7.84 11.49
N GLU A 67 -2.37 8.54 10.48
CA GLU A 67 -2.66 9.94 10.18
C GLU A 67 -4.13 10.16 9.83
N PHE A 68 -4.71 9.31 8.98
CA PHE A 68 -6.09 9.42 8.53
C PHE A 68 -7.08 8.60 9.36
N GLY A 69 -6.62 7.93 10.43
CA GLY A 69 -7.49 7.20 11.34
C GLY A 69 -8.11 5.93 10.73
N PHE A 70 -7.31 5.11 10.05
CA PHE A 70 -7.70 3.79 9.50
C PHE A 70 -8.45 2.92 10.47
N LEU A 71 -7.90 2.76 11.65
CA LEU A 71 -8.51 1.93 12.68
C LEU A 71 -9.85 2.51 13.13
N ARG A 72 -9.98 3.84 13.17
CA ARG A 72 -11.25 4.51 13.46
C ARG A 72 -12.27 4.32 12.35
N TRP A 73 -11.88 4.37 11.08
CA TRP A 73 -12.80 4.05 9.98
C TRP A 73 -13.19 2.57 9.97
N ARG A 74 -12.20 1.68 10.11
CA ARG A 74 -12.38 0.23 9.96
C ARG A 74 -13.11 -0.42 11.13
N TYR A 75 -12.93 0.10 12.35
CA TYR A 75 -13.53 -0.45 13.57
C TYR A 75 -14.52 0.50 14.26
N GLY A 76 -14.58 1.78 13.87
CA GLY A 76 -15.45 2.77 14.51
C GLY A 76 -16.91 2.73 14.06
N ARG A 77 -17.40 1.59 13.59
CA ARG A 77 -18.83 1.35 13.38
C ARG A 77 -19.42 0.78 14.67
N GLY A 78 -19.58 1.66 15.66
CA GLY A 78 -20.40 1.47 16.85
C GLY A 78 -21.49 2.53 16.85
#